data_AF-A0A2A5YM56-F1
#
_entry.id   AF-A0A2A5YM56-F1
#
_cell.length_a   1.000
_cell.length_b   1.000
_cell.length_c   1.000
_cell.angle_alpha   90.00
_cell.angle_beta   90.00
_cell.angle_gamma   90.00
#
_symmetry.space_group_name_H-M   'P 1'
#
loop_
_entity.id
_entity.type
_entity.pdbx_description
1 polymer ?
#
loop_
_entity_poly.entity_id
_entity_poly.type
_entity_poly.pdbx_seq_one_letter_code
_entity_poly.pdbx_strand_id
1 'polypeptide(L)' 'MPTPQIRADVAAARDGDDEAFERLVEATYSDIFLLAARLTRNHHDALDVVQEAYFRAYRGLIDFRGEARFGTWM' A
#
# COMPACT_ATOMS: atom_id res chain seq x y z
N MET A 1 -11.83 -10.78 -6.16
CA MET A 1 -12.28 -9.42 -6.54
C MET A 1 -12.58 -8.63 -5.26
N PRO A 2 -11.70 -7.76 -4.74
CA PRO A 2 -12.07 -6.81 -3.70
C PRO A 2 -12.06 -5.38 -4.26
N THR A 3 -12.95 -5.06 -5.21
CA THR A 3 -12.99 -3.74 -5.87
C THR A 3 -13.92 -2.70 -5.19
N PRO A 4 -14.84 -3.06 -4.28
CA PRO A 4 -15.48 -2.09 -3.37
C PRO A 4 -14.66 -1.84 -2.08
N GLN A 5 -13.93 -2.86 -1.61
CA GLN A 5 -13.30 -2.89 -0.29
C GLN A 5 -12.13 -1.90 -0.17
N ILE A 6 -11.28 -1.77 -1.20
CA ILE A 6 -10.12 -0.87 -1.17
C ILE A 6 -10.50 0.60 -0.93
N ARG A 7 -11.60 1.09 -1.52
CA ARG A 7 -12.01 2.50 -1.31
C ARG A 7 -12.49 2.74 0.13
N ALA A 8 -13.24 1.78 0.68
CA ALA A 8 -13.69 1.84 2.06
C ALA A 8 -12.52 1.74 3.03
N ASP A 9 -11.57 0.84 2.77
CA ASP A 9 -10.37 0.67 3.58
C ASP A 9 -9.47 1.91 3.51
N VAL A 10 -9.33 2.56 2.34
CA VAL A 10 -8.63 3.85 2.24
C VAL A 10 -9.30 4.91 3.11
N ALA A 11 -10.63 5.02 3.09
CA ALA A 11 -11.33 6.01 3.92
C ALA A 11 -11.14 5.71 5.42
N ALA A 12 -11.33 4.47 5.84
CA ALA A 12 -11.17 4.07 7.24
C ALA A 12 -9.72 4.23 7.73
N ALA A 13 -8.73 3.81 6.94
CA ALA A 13 -7.32 3.94 7.28
C ALA A 13 -6.88 5.41 7.36
N ARG A 14 -7.49 6.32 6.59
CA ARG A 14 -7.28 7.77 6.73
C ARG A 14 -7.77 8.31 8.07
N ASP A 15 -8.83 7.72 8.60
CA ASP A 15 -9.41 8.09 9.90
C ASP A 15 -8.71 7.38 11.07
N GLY A 16 -7.64 6.62 10.81
CA GLY A 16 -6.81 5.95 11.83
C GLY A 16 -7.17 4.47 12.08
N ASP A 17 -7.94 3.84 11.20
CA ASP A 17 -8.20 2.39 11.28
C ASP A 17 -7.00 1.59 10.76
N ASP A 18 -6.18 1.09 11.70
CA ASP A 18 -4.99 0.29 11.39
C ASP A 18 -5.35 -1.05 10.70
N GLU A 19 -6.48 -1.67 11.03
CA GLU A 19 -6.92 -2.92 10.38
C GLU A 19 -7.31 -2.67 8.91
N ALA A 20 -7.89 -1.51 8.62
CA ALA A 20 -8.15 -1.10 7.26
C ALA A 20 -6.85 -0.91 6.47
N PHE A 21 -5.82 -0.35 7.09
CA PHE A 21 -4.51 -0.24 6.45
C PHE A 21 -3.88 -1.61 6.21
N GLU A 22 -3.97 -2.54 7.17
CA GLU A 22 -3.49 -3.92 7.02
C GLU A 22 -4.14 -4.60 5.81
N ARG A 23 -5.46 -4.47 5.62
CA ARG A 23 -6.15 -5.00 4.43
C ARG A 23 -5.66 -4.38 3.12
N LEU A 24 -5.30 -3.09 3.12
CA LEU A 24 -4.68 -2.45 1.95
C LEU A 24 -3.29 -3.02 1.66
N VAL A 25 -2.48 -3.27 2.70
CA VAL A 25 -1.18 -3.92 2.58
C VAL A 25 -1.37 -5.31 1.97
N GLU A 26 -2.18 -6.17 2.57
CA GLU A 26 -2.45 -7.53 2.09
C GLU A 26 -2.92 -7.55 0.62
N ALA A 27 -3.82 -6.64 0.26
CA ALA A 27 -4.38 -6.56 -1.09
C ALA A 27 -3.36 -6.11 -2.14
N THR A 28 -2.28 -5.43 -1.76
CA THR A 28 -1.30 -4.84 -2.70
C THR A 28 0.10 -5.45 -2.59
N TYR A 29 0.39 -6.20 -1.53
CA TYR A 29 1.74 -6.66 -1.17
C TYR A 29 2.41 -7.44 -2.31
N SER A 30 1.69 -8.40 -2.90
CA SER A 30 2.24 -9.23 -3.97
C SER A 30 2.72 -8.42 -5.18
N ASP A 31 1.93 -7.43 -5.60
CA ASP A 31 2.25 -6.61 -6.77
C ASP A 31 3.43 -5.67 -6.48
N ILE A 32 3.43 -5.03 -5.31
CA ILE A 32 4.49 -4.11 -4.89
C ILE A 32 5.80 -4.87 -4.65
N PHE A 33 5.73 -6.05 -4.03
CA PHE A 33 6.90 -6.91 -3.83
C PHE A 33 7.50 -7.37 -5.16
N LEU A 34 6.67 -7.80 -6.12
CA LEU A 34 7.15 -8.21 -7.44
C LEU A 34 7.79 -7.03 -8.19
N LEU A 35 7.25 -5.82 -8.07
CA LEU A 35 7.86 -4.62 -8.64
C LEU A 35 9.22 -4.32 -7.98
N ALA A 36 9.28 -4.30 -6.64
CA ALA A 36 10.50 -4.07 -5.89
C ALA A 36 11.59 -5.10 -6.26
N ALA A 37 11.24 -6.39 -6.29
CA ALA A 37 12.16 -7.47 -6.64
C ALA A 37 12.72 -7.33 -8.07
N ARG A 38 11.92 -6.84 -9.03
CA ARG A 38 12.39 -6.55 -10.39
C ARG A 38 13.38 -5.39 -10.43
N LEU A 39 13.16 -4.36 -9.61
CA LEU A 39 13.99 -3.16 -9.57
C LEU A 39 15.31 -3.41 -8.84
N THR A 40 15.28 -4.10 -7.70
CA THR A 40 16.47 -4.35 -6.88
C THR A 40 17.28 -5.56 -7.35
N ARG A 41 16.64 -6.53 -8.01
CA ARG A 41 17.22 -7.85 -8.35
C ARG A 41 17.78 -8.60 -7.14
N ASN A 42 17.29 -8.27 -5.95
CA ASN A 42 17.69 -8.85 -4.68
C ASN A 42 16.46 -8.95 -3.77
N HIS A 43 16.20 -10.13 -3.23
CA HIS A 43 15.05 -10.40 -2.36
C HIS A 43 15.08 -9.56 -1.08
N HIS A 44 16.24 -9.43 -0.43
CA HIS A 44 16.36 -8.68 0.83
C HIS A 44 16.12 -7.19 0.59
N ASP A 45 16.80 -6.62 -0.41
CA ASP A 45 16.61 -5.22 -0.77
C ASP A 45 15.16 -4.93 -1.20
N ALA A 46 14.48 -5.90 -1.82
CA ALA A 46 13.07 -5.76 -2.18
C ALA A 46 12.16 -5.67 -0.94
N LEU A 47 12.41 -6.48 0.09
CA LEU A 47 11.68 -6.40 1.35
C LEU A 47 11.87 -5.05 2.03
N ASP A 48 13.08 -4.51 2.03
CA ASP A 48 13.37 -3.19 2.61
C ASP A 48 12.64 -2.08 1.85
N VAL A 49 12.63 -2.14 0.51
CA VAL A 49 11.88 -1.18 -0.33
C VAL A 49 10.38 -1.26 -0.07
N VAL A 50 9.82 -2.46 0.03
CA VAL A 50 8.38 -2.66 0.30
C VAL A 50 8.00 -2.09 1.66
N GLN A 51 8.80 -2.36 2.69
CA GLN A 51 8.55 -1.84 4.02
C GLN A 51 8.60 -0.31 4.05
N GLU A 52 9.61 0.30 3.45
CA GLU A 52 9.72 1.76 3.37
C GLU A 52 8.56 2.38 2.56
N ALA A 53 8.12 1.72 1.49
CA ALA A 53 6.98 2.17 0.69
C ALA A 53 5.69 2.20 1.54
N TYR A 54 5.39 1.12 2.27
CA TYR A 54 4.21 1.10 3.15
C TYR A 54 4.33 2.03 4.34
N PHE A 55 5.52 2.24 4.90
CA PHE A 55 5.73 3.21 5.97
C PHE A 55 5.44 4.64 5.50
N ARG A 56 5.90 5.00 4.29
CA ARG A 56 5.57 6.28 3.66
C ARG A 56 4.09 6.39 3.34
N ALA A 57 3.50 5.31 2.84
CA ALA A 57 2.08 5.24 2.54
C ALA A 57 1.25 5.50 3.80
N TYR A 58 1.53 4.82 4.91
CA TYR A 58 0.83 5.01 6.18
C TYR A 58 0.85 6.48 6.64
N ARG A 59 2.03 7.12 6.58
CA ARG A 59 2.18 8.54 6.95
C ARG A 59 1.50 9.50 5.96
N GLY A 60 1.56 9.21 4.67
CA GLY A 60 1.03 10.06 3.61
C GLY A 60 -0.46 9.85 3.33
N LEU A 61 -1.06 8.77 3.84
CA LEU A 61 -2.43 8.39 3.55
C LEU A 61 -3.42 9.45 4.03
N ILE A 62 -3.15 10.11 5.16
CA ILE A 62 -3.99 11.18 5.71
C ILE A 62 -4.26 12.29 4.68
N ASP A 63 -3.24 12.66 3.90
CA ASP A 63 -3.27 13.69 2.87
C ASP A 63 -3.72 13.18 1.49
N PHE A 64 -3.95 11.87 1.36
CA PHE A 64 -4.33 11.25 0.10
C PHE A 64 -5.76 11.65 -0.32
N ARG A 65 -5.88 12.35 -1.44
CA ARG A 65 -7.17 12.89 -1.93
C ARG A 65 -8.09 11.85 -2.59
N GLY A 66 -7.61 10.62 -2.83
CA GLY A 66 -8.40 9.57 -3.48
C GLY A 66 -8.66 9.77 -4.97
N GLU A 67 -7.96 10.71 -5.62
CA GLU A 67 -8.08 11.00 -7.05
C GLU A 67 -7.45 9.90 -7.93
N ALA A 68 -6.41 9.24 -7.40
CA ALA A 68 -5.78 8.07 -8.00
C ALA A 68 -6.28 6.77 -7.35
N ARG A 69 -6.07 5.63 -8.02
CA ARG A 69 -6.22 4.32 -7.36
C ARG A 69 -5.09 4.16 -6.35
N PHE A 70 -5.37 3.57 -5.19
CA PHE A 70 -4.37 3.37 -4.13
C PHE A 70 -3.11 2.66 -4.65
N GLY A 71 -3.24 1.55 -5.40
CA GLY A 71 -2.10 0.85 -5.98
C GLY A 71 -1.36 1.59 -7.10
N THR A 72 -1.87 2.71 -7.61
CA THR A 72 -1.13 3.61 -8.52
C THR A 72 -0.41 4.73 -7.77
N TRP A 73 -0.90 5.05 -6.57
CA TRP A 73 -0.29 6.03 -5.69
C TRP A 73 0.88 5.44 -4.89
N MET A 74 0.79 4.16 -4.55
CA MET A 74 1.91 3.32 -4.10
C MET A 74 2.96 3.14 -5.18
#